data_AF-A0A392P605-F1
#
_entry.id   AF-A0A392P605-F1
#
_cell.length_a   1.000
_cell.length_b   1.000
_cell.length_c   1.000
_cell.angle_alpha   90.00
_cell.angle_beta   90.00
_cell.angle_gamma   90.00
#
_symmetry.space_group_name_H-M   'P 1'
#
loop_
_entity.id
_entity.type
_entity.pdbx_description
1 polymer ?
#
loop_
_entity_poly.entity_id
_entity_poly.type
_entity_poly.pdbx_seq_one_letter_code
_entity_poly.pdbx_strand_id
1 'polypeptide(L)'
;GTVRYASVHAHLGRTGSRRDDLESLAYTLVFLLRGRLPWQGYQGENKGFLVCKKKMATSPEALCCFCPAPFRQFVEYVVNL
;
A
#
# COMPACT_ATOMS: atom_id res chain seq x y z
N GLY A 1 -11.52 -7.71 -2.23
CA GLY A 1 -10.20 -8.01 -1.64
C GLY A 1 -10.03 -7.33 -0.29
N THR A 2 -8.89 -7.50 0.36
CA THR A 2 -8.62 -6.93 1.70
C THR A 2 -8.14 -5.48 1.60
N VAL A 3 -8.96 -4.51 2.05
CA VAL A 3 -8.70 -3.05 2.00
C VAL A 3 -7.29 -2.65 2.41
N ARG A 4 -6.75 -3.30 3.45
CA ARG A 4 -5.41 -3.03 3.99
C ARG A 4 -4.30 -3.23 2.94
N TYR A 5 -4.39 -4.30 2.15
CA TYR A 5 -3.35 -4.70 1.20
C TYR A 5 -3.70 -4.36 -0.25
N ALA A 6 -4.98 -4.07 -0.57
CA ALA A 6 -5.38 -3.72 -1.94
C ALA A 6 -4.61 -2.52 -2.50
N SER A 7 -4.22 -2.58 -3.78
CA SER A 7 -3.56 -1.48 -4.49
C SER A 7 -4.42 -0.20 -4.52
N VAL A 8 -3.80 0.95 -4.74
CA VAL A 8 -4.50 2.22 -4.99
C VAL A 8 -5.46 2.08 -6.18
N HIS A 9 -5.04 1.39 -7.24
CA HIS A 9 -5.89 1.14 -8.41
C HIS A 9 -7.14 0.32 -8.11
N ALA A 10 -7.03 -0.70 -7.25
CA ALA A 10 -8.17 -1.47 -6.80
C ALA A 10 -9.17 -0.60 -6.01
N HIS A 11 -8.69 0.35 -5.19
CA HIS A 11 -9.57 1.32 -4.52
C HIS A 11 -10.26 2.27 -5.48
N LEU A 12 -9.61 2.63 -6.59
CA LEU A 12 -10.16 3.49 -7.63
C LEU A 12 -11.04 2.74 -8.64
N GLY A 13 -11.32 1.44 -8.43
CA GLY A 13 -12.16 0.64 -9.30
C GLY A 13 -11.56 0.37 -10.69
N ARG A 14 -10.23 0.47 -10.84
CA ARG A 14 -9.57 0.15 -12.11
C ARG A 14 -9.51 -1.36 -12.32
N THR A 15 -9.43 -1.77 -13.57
CA THR A 15 -9.20 -3.17 -13.95
C THR A 15 -7.89 -3.67 -13.34
N GLY A 16 -7.95 -4.78 -12.61
CA GLY A 16 -6.78 -5.36 -11.97
C GLY A 16 -5.75 -5.87 -12.97
N SER A 17 -4.48 -5.82 -12.57
CA SER A 17 -3.32 -6.23 -13.36
C SER A 17 -2.24 -6.85 -12.46
N ARG A 18 -1.18 -7.40 -13.07
CA ARG A 18 -0.02 -7.93 -12.33
C ARG A 18 0.64 -6.90 -11.41
N ARG A 19 0.54 -5.60 -11.73
CA ARG A 19 1.05 -4.52 -10.88
C ARG A 19 0.33 -4.49 -9.54
N ASP A 20 -0.98 -4.73 -9.53
CA ASP A 20 -1.81 -4.70 -8.32
C ASP A 20 -1.42 -5.80 -7.33
N ASP A 21 -1.02 -6.96 -7.85
CA ASP A 21 -0.49 -8.07 -7.06
C ASP A 21 0.86 -7.69 -6.42
N LEU A 22 1.76 -7.07 -7.19
CA LEU A 22 3.06 -6.61 -6.68
C LEU A 22 2.90 -5.49 -5.63
N GLU A 23 1.95 -4.58 -5.82
CA GLU A 23 1.68 -3.50 -4.86
C GLU A 23 1.11 -4.07 -3.55
N SER A 24 0.21 -5.05 -3.66
CA SER A 24 -0.33 -5.78 -2.52
C SER A 24 0.75 -6.57 -1.77
N LEU A 25 1.68 -7.19 -2.50
CA LEU A 25 2.85 -7.87 -1.93
C LEU A 25 3.77 -6.88 -1.21
N ALA A 26 4.06 -5.72 -1.80
CA ALA A 26 4.89 -4.69 -1.18
C ALA A 26 4.31 -4.21 0.16
N TYR A 27 3.00 -3.93 0.20
CA TYR A 27 2.32 -3.60 1.46
C TYR A 27 2.35 -4.73 2.48
N THR A 28 2.25 -5.98 2.03
CA THR A 28 2.31 -7.16 2.90
C THR A 28 3.70 -7.32 3.51
N LEU A 29 4.77 -7.19 2.72
CA LEU A 29 6.15 -7.27 3.17
C LEU A 29 6.49 -6.18 4.19
N VAL A 30 6.07 -4.93 3.93
CA VAL A 30 6.26 -3.83 4.90
C VAL A 30 5.48 -4.08 6.19
N PHE A 31 4.26 -4.62 6.09
CA PHE A 31 3.47 -5.00 7.27
C PHE A 31 4.16 -6.09 8.09
N LEU A 32 4.67 -7.14 7.46
CA LEU A 32 5.39 -8.23 8.15
C LEU A 32 6.63 -7.70 8.89
N LEU A 33 7.33 -6.73 8.29
CA LEU A 33 8.53 -6.15 8.90
C LEU A 33 8.21 -5.14 10.03
N ARG A 34 7.19 -4.30 9.85
CA ARG A 34 6.88 -3.19 10.77
C ARG A 34 5.76 -3.46 11.76
N GLY A 35 5.00 -4.54 11.56
CA GLY A 35 3.78 -4.88 12.30
C GLY A 35 2.58 -3.97 12.02
N ARG A 36 2.76 -2.86 11.28
CA ARG A 36 1.70 -1.91 10.96
C ARG A 36 1.91 -1.18 9.63
N LEU A 37 0.81 -0.70 9.05
CA LEU A 37 0.76 0.19 7.89
C LEU A 37 0.12 1.54 8.28
N PRO A 38 0.51 2.66 7.64
CA PRO A 38 0.05 4.01 8.00
C PRO A 38 -1.46 4.26 7.85
N TRP A 39 -2.17 3.39 7.11
CA TRP A 39 -3.60 3.47 6.83
C TRP A 39 -4.45 2.47 7.64
N GLN A 40 -3.93 1.96 8.76
CA GLN A 40 -4.73 1.18 9.71
C GLN A 40 -5.53 2.08 10.66
N GLY A 41 -6.66 1.58 11.17
CA GLY A 41 -7.49 2.26 12.17
C GLY A 41 -8.74 2.96 11.62
N TYR A 42 -8.88 3.11 10.30
CA TYR A 42 -10.11 3.65 9.70
C TYR A 42 -11.29 2.67 9.82
N GLN A 43 -12.46 3.20 10.16
CA GLN A 43 -13.72 2.48 10.37
C GLN A 43 -14.87 3.15 9.61
N GLY A 44 -16.02 2.46 9.51
CA GLY A 44 -17.22 2.94 8.84
C GLY A 44 -17.24 2.72 7.32
N GLU A 45 -18.33 3.14 6.67
CA GLU A 45 -18.58 2.91 5.24
C GLU A 45 -17.52 3.58 4.34
N ASN A 46 -17.02 4.74 4.74
CA ASN A 46 -16.01 5.50 3.99
C ASN A 46 -14.57 4.99 4.19
N LYS A 47 -14.38 3.88 4.90
CA LYS A 47 -13.05 3.31 5.19
C LYS A 47 -12.20 3.08 3.95
N GLY A 48 -12.80 2.56 2.86
CA GLY A 48 -12.07 2.30 1.61
C GLY A 48 -11.48 3.58 1.03
N PHE A 49 -12.30 4.63 0.94
CA PHE A 49 -11.87 5.95 0.46
C PHE A 49 -10.77 6.57 1.32
N LEU A 50 -10.91 6.53 2.66
CA LEU A 50 -9.90 7.07 3.58
C LEU A 50 -8.56 6.32 3.48
N VAL A 51 -8.60 4.99 3.34
CA VAL A 51 -7.41 4.17 3.12
C VAL A 51 -6.76 4.50 1.78
N CYS A 52 -7.52 4.63 0.70
CA CYS A 52 -7.02 5.04 -0.61
C CYS A 52 -6.31 6.39 -0.55
N LYS A 53 -6.97 7.41 0.02
CA LYS A 53 -6.41 8.74 0.18
C LYS A 53 -5.11 8.72 1.00
N LYS A 54 -5.06 7.94 2.08
CA LYS A 54 -3.85 7.81 2.90
C LYS A 54 -2.72 7.08 2.16
N LYS A 55 -3.02 6.06 1.36
CA LYS A 55 -2.04 5.37 0.49
C LYS A 55 -1.41 6.32 -0.51
N MET A 56 -2.23 7.07 -1.25
CA MET A 56 -1.76 8.05 -2.24
C MET A 56 -0.91 9.16 -1.62
N ALA A 57 -1.19 9.54 -0.37
CA ALA A 57 -0.44 10.55 0.36
C ALA A 57 0.81 10.02 1.08
N THR A 58 1.06 8.70 1.07
CA THR A 58 2.22 8.09 1.74
C THR A 58 3.31 7.82 0.71
N SER A 59 4.44 8.51 0.81
CA SER A 59 5.58 8.26 -0.07
C SER A 59 6.27 6.92 0.26
N PRO A 60 7.03 6.32 -0.69
CA PRO A 60 7.82 5.12 -0.42
C PRO A 60 8.81 5.28 0.75
N GLU A 61 9.42 6.46 0.89
CA GLU A 61 10.35 6.78 1.99
C GLU A 61 9.62 6.77 3.34
N ALA A 62 8.44 7.38 3.41
CA ALA A 62 7.64 7.40 4.63
C ALA A 62 7.16 5.99 5.00
N LEU A 63 6.68 5.23 4.01
CA LEU A 63 6.20 3.85 4.18
C LEU A 63 7.33 2.92 4.66
N CYS A 64 8.52 3.08 4.10
CA CYS A 64 9.70 2.25 4.37
C CYS A 64 10.67 2.87 5.38
N CYS A 65 10.24 3.87 6.15
CA CYS A 65 11.07 4.46 7.19
C CYS A 65 11.52 3.38 8.19
N PHE A 66 12.84 3.24 8.36
CA PHE A 66 13.51 2.17 9.12
C PHE A 66 13.45 0.74 8.52
N CYS A 67 13.03 0.58 7.27
CA CYS A 67 13.17 -0.68 6.55
C CYS A 67 14.54 -0.76 5.84
N PRO A 68 15.08 -1.98 5.59
CA PRO A 68 16.23 -2.15 4.72
C PRO A 68 15.99 -1.59 3.31
N ALA A 69 17.04 -1.07 2.68
CA ALA A 69 16.96 -0.40 1.38
C ALA A 69 16.20 -1.20 0.28
N PRO A 70 16.34 -2.54 0.17
CA PRO A 70 15.60 -3.30 -0.84
C PRO A 70 14.08 -3.19 -0.76
N PHE A 71 13.49 -3.00 0.43
CA PHE A 71 12.05 -2.83 0.58
C PHE A 71 11.59 -1.51 -0.05
N ARG A 72 12.34 -0.43 0.20
CA ARG A 72 12.03 0.88 -0.37
C ARG A 72 12.16 0.83 -1.89
N GLN A 73 13.26 0.26 -2.40
CA GLN A 73 13.49 0.10 -3.85
C GLN A 73 12.37 -0.72 -4.51
N PHE A 74 11.91 -1.79 -3.86
CA PHE A 74 10.79 -2.58 -4.38
C PHE A 74 9.48 -1.77 -4.41
N VAL A 75 9.14 -1.05 -3.34
CA VAL A 75 7.96 -0.18 -3.31
C VAL A 75 8.05 0.87 -4.42
N GLU A 76 9.18 1.60 -4.51
CA GLU A 76 9.43 2.63 -5.52
C GLU A 76 9.28 2.08 -6.95
N TYR A 77 9.83 0.90 -7.23
CA TYR A 77 9.68 0.27 -8.53
C TYR A 77 8.21 -0.02 -8.85
N VAL A 78 7.48 -0.64 -7.92
CA VAL A 78 6.09 -1.05 -8.14
C VAL A 78 5.13 0.14 -8.27
N VAL A 79 5.34 1.23 -7.53
CA VAL A 79 4.47 2.42 -7.66
C VAL A 79 4.72 3.21 -8.95
N ASN A 80 5.88 3.04 -9.59
CA ASN A 80 6.26 3.72 -10.84
C ASN A 80 6.08 2.88 -12.11
N LEU A 81 5.62 1.62 -12.00
CA LEU A 81 5.05 0.86 -13.12
C LEU A 81 3.76 1.53 -13.63
#